data_AF-A0A919ADH3-F1
#
_entry.id   AF-A0A919ADH3-F1
#
_cell.length_a   1.000
_cell.length_b   1.000
_cell.length_c   1.000
_cell.angle_alpha   90.00
_cell.angle_beta   90.00
_cell.angle_gamma   90.00
#
_symmetry.space_group_name_H-M   'P 1'
#
loop_
_entity.id
_entity.type
_entity.pdbx_description
1 polymer ?
#
loop_
_entity_poly.entity_id
_entity_poly.type
_entity_poly.pdbx_seq_one_letter_code
_entity_poly.pdbx_strand_id
1 'polypeptide(L)'
;MLRDVIAERGWPALIHTRTDGYQFTADWEELEAYEVAVIRETLTAVRRLITGTVAPYTALHPGDERVRHIIAQLNSVESTLSLLA
;
A
#
# COMPACT_ATOMS: atom_id res chain seq x y z
N MET A 1 14.64 11.49 1.57
CA MET A 1 14.59 10.01 1.55
C MET A 1 15.37 9.50 0.34
N LEU A 2 15.79 8.22 0.30
CA LEU A 2 16.52 7.65 -0.85
C LEU A 2 15.74 7.83 -2.18
N ARG A 3 14.41 7.74 -2.15
CA ARG A 3 13.53 7.96 -3.30
C ARG A 3 13.61 9.39 -3.87
N ASP A 4 13.79 10.40 -3.01
CA ASP A 4 13.91 11.80 -3.46
C ASP A 4 15.24 12.03 -4.21
N VAL A 5 16.32 11.40 -3.74
CA VAL A 5 17.64 11.46 -4.39
C VAL A 5 17.63 10.77 -5.75
N ILE A 6 16.91 9.65 -5.87
CA ILE A 6 16.74 8.93 -7.14
C ILE A 6 16.01 9.80 -8.16
N ALA A 7 14.91 10.44 -7.73
CA ALA A 7 14.14 11.36 -8.57
C ALA A 7 14.97 12.57 -9.01
N GLU A 8 15.70 13.21 -8.09
CA GLU A 8 16.56 14.37 -8.38
C GLU A 8 17.68 14.04 -9.37
N ARG A 9 18.24 12.83 -9.29
CA ARG A 9 19.35 12.37 -10.16
C ARG A 9 18.90 11.75 -11.48
N GLY A 10 17.59 11.60 -11.72
CA GLY A 10 17.04 10.96 -12.91
C GLY A 10 17.45 9.49 -13.05
N TRP A 11 17.69 8.81 -11.94
CA TRP A 11 18.05 7.39 -11.96
C TRP A 11 16.83 6.52 -12.28
N PRO A 12 17.03 5.32 -12.87
CA PRO A 12 15.94 4.38 -13.09
C PRO A 12 15.20 4.06 -11.79
N ALA A 13 13.99 3.53 -11.89
CA ALA A 13 13.17 3.27 -10.71
C ALA A 13 13.82 2.19 -9.83
N LEU A 14 13.72 2.40 -8.51
CA LEU A 14 14.25 1.48 -7.51
C LEU A 14 13.17 0.47 -7.11
N ILE A 15 13.42 -0.80 -7.41
CA ILE A 15 12.60 -1.93 -6.97
C ILE A 15 13.33 -2.71 -5.89
N HIS A 16 12.60 -3.60 -5.21
CA HIS A 16 13.18 -4.51 -4.21
C HIS A 16 12.63 -5.91 -4.38
N THR A 17 13.50 -6.90 -4.57
CA THR A 17 13.13 -8.32 -4.52
C THR A 17 13.69 -8.96 -3.26
N ARG A 18 13.06 -10.02 -2.78
CA ARG A 18 13.56 -10.75 -1.60
C ARG A 18 14.91 -11.42 -1.87
N THR A 19 15.16 -11.80 -3.11
CA THR A 19 16.38 -12.52 -3.53
C THR A 19 17.55 -11.58 -3.71
N ASP A 20 17.35 -10.46 -4.41
CA ASP A 20 18.44 -9.60 -4.90
C ASP A 20 18.52 -8.28 -4.13
N GLY A 21 17.54 -8.00 -3.26
CA GLY A 21 17.45 -6.76 -2.52
C GLY A 21 17.08 -5.59 -3.42
N TYR A 22 17.66 -4.41 -3.12
CA TYR A 22 17.40 -3.17 -3.84
C TYR A 22 18.15 -3.12 -5.16
N GLN A 23 17.43 -2.86 -6.25
CA GLN A 23 17.98 -2.79 -7.59
C GLN A 23 17.28 -1.70 -8.41
N PHE A 24 18.04 -1.09 -9.33
CA PHE A 24 17.48 -0.16 -10.31
C PHE A 24 17.06 -0.93 -11.55
N THR A 25 15.87 -0.65 -12.05
CA THR A 25 15.41 -1.19 -13.33
C THR A 25 14.74 -0.09 -14.17
N ALA A 26 14.91 -0.23 -15.48
CA ALA A 26 14.19 0.55 -16.49
C ALA A 26 13.29 -0.36 -17.35
N ASP A 27 13.23 -1.66 -17.02
CA ASP A 27 12.39 -2.62 -17.70
C ASP A 27 10.93 -2.41 -17.31
N TRP A 28 10.08 -2.18 -18.30
CA TRP A 28 8.67 -1.90 -18.07
C TRP A 28 7.93 -3.06 -17.42
N GLU A 29 8.21 -4.29 -17.82
CA GLU A 29 7.53 -5.48 -17.29
C GLU A 29 7.93 -5.74 -15.83
N GLU A 30 9.21 -5.53 -15.49
CA GLU A 30 9.68 -5.63 -14.11
C GLU A 30 9.07 -4.55 -13.21
N LEU A 31 8.90 -3.33 -13.74
CA LEU A 31 8.28 -2.23 -13.00
C LEU A 31 6.80 -2.49 -12.76
N GLU A 32 6.04 -2.87 -13.79
CA GLU A 32 4.61 -3.18 -13.66
C GLU A 32 4.39 -4.34 -12.67
N ALA A 33 5.20 -5.41 -12.78
CA ALA A 33 5.12 -6.54 -11.85
C ALA A 33 5.42 -6.13 -10.40
N TYR A 34 6.42 -5.27 -10.20
CA TYR A 34 6.76 -4.75 -8.88
C TYR A 34 5.65 -3.86 -8.32
N GLU A 35 5.09 -2.96 -9.13
CA GLU A 35 3.99 -2.09 -8.73
C GLU A 35 2.76 -2.89 -8.28
N VAL A 36 2.34 -3.89 -9.07
CA VAL A 36 1.23 -4.79 -8.72
C VAL A 36 1.53 -5.56 -7.43
N ALA A 37 2.77 -6.02 -7.23
CA ALA A 37 3.17 -6.71 -5.99
C ALA A 37 3.06 -5.79 -4.76
N VAL A 38 3.54 -4.55 -4.85
CA VAL A 38 3.44 -3.55 -3.77
C VAL A 38 1.98 -3.18 -3.49
N ILE A 39 1.14 -3.05 -4.52
CA ILE A 39 -0.29 -2.79 -4.39
C ILE A 39 -0.97 -3.94 -3.62
N ARG A 40 -0.66 -5.20 -3.96
CA ARG A 40 -1.18 -6.38 -3.24
C ARG A 40 -0.75 -6.45 -1.79
N GLU A 41 0.50 -6.12 -1.50
CA GLU A 41 1.01 -6.04 -0.13
C GLU A 41 0.27 -4.96 0.67
N THR A 42 0.12 -3.77 0.07
CA THR A 42 -0.59 -2.65 0.68
C THR A 42 -2.06 -2.98 0.92
N LEU A 43 -2.74 -3.61 -0.04
CA LEU A 43 -4.11 -4.09 0.10
C LEU A 43 -4.24 -5.07 1.27
N THR A 44 -3.29 -5.98 1.40
CA THR A 44 -3.25 -6.94 2.52
C THR A 44 -3.07 -6.22 3.86
N ALA A 45 -2.19 -5.22 3.93
CA ALA A 45 -1.99 -4.41 5.13
C ALA A 45 -3.26 -3.63 5.52
N VAL A 46 -3.94 -3.01 4.54
CA VAL A 46 -5.21 -2.28 4.74
C VAL A 46 -6.29 -3.23 5.26
N ARG A 47 -6.48 -4.40 4.64
CA ARG A 47 -7.44 -5.41 5.11
C ARG A 47 -7.17 -5.85 6.54
N ARG A 48 -5.90 -6.06 6.90
CA ARG A 48 -5.49 -6.42 8.27
C ARG A 48 -5.77 -5.29 9.26
N LEU A 49 -5.54 -4.03 8.88
CA LEU A 49 -5.86 -2.88 9.73
C LEU A 49 -7.37 -2.77 9.98
N ILE A 50 -8.19 -2.91 8.93
CA ILE A 50 -9.65 -2.89 9.02
C ILE A 50 -10.13 -4.00 9.96
N THR A 51 -9.77 -5.25 9.65
CA THR A 51 -10.31 -6.44 10.35
C THR A 51 -9.71 -6.65 11.74
N GLY A 52 -8.42 -6.34 11.93
CA GLY A 52 -7.70 -6.60 13.17
C GLY A 52 -7.80 -5.48 14.21
N THR A 53 -8.06 -4.24 13.79
CA THR A 53 -7.99 -3.07 14.70
C THR A 53 -9.24 -2.21 14.63
N VAL A 54 -9.62 -1.74 13.44
CA VAL A 54 -10.65 -0.70 13.30
C VAL A 54 -12.06 -1.26 13.49
N ALA A 55 -12.37 -2.43 12.92
CA ALA A 55 -13.67 -3.07 13.10
C ALA A 55 -13.92 -3.47 14.58
N PRO A 56 -12.96 -4.11 15.30
CA PRO A 56 -13.09 -4.35 16.74
C PRO A 56 -13.29 -3.07 17.55
N TYR A 57 -12.56 -2.01 17.24
CA TYR A 57 -12.73 -0.72 17.91
C TYR A 57 -14.14 -0.16 17.69
N THR A 58 -14.64 -0.18 16.45
CA THR A 58 -16.00 0.32 16.13
C THR A 58 -17.07 -0.47 16.88
N ALA A 59 -16.88 -1.77 17.06
CA ALA A 59 -17.80 -2.60 17.83
C ALA A 59 -17.85 -2.23 19.32
N LEU A 60 -16.73 -1.78 19.90
CA LEU A 60 -16.66 -1.29 21.28
C LEU A 60 -17.20 0.14 21.44
N HIS A 61 -17.06 0.97 20.39
CA HIS A 61 -17.42 2.38 20.41
C HIS A 61 -18.24 2.80 19.18
N PRO A 62 -19.47 2.28 19.00
CA PRO A 62 -20.28 2.54 17.79
C PRO A 62 -20.69 4.03 17.65
N GLY A 63 -20.66 4.78 18.76
CA GLY A 63 -20.91 6.22 18.81
C GLY A 63 -19.77 7.09 18.30
N ASP A 64 -18.55 6.54 18.16
CA ASP A 64 -17.36 7.32 17.81
C ASP A 64 -17.34 7.70 16.33
N GLU A 65 -17.56 8.98 16.05
CA GLU A 65 -17.60 9.55 14.71
C GLU A 65 -16.24 9.47 14.00
N ARG A 66 -15.14 9.68 14.72
CA ARG A 66 -13.79 9.61 14.15
C ARG A 66 -13.51 8.21 13.60
N VAL A 67 -13.91 7.16 14.30
CA VAL A 67 -13.68 5.79 13.80
C VAL A 67 -14.62 5.40 12.68
N ARG A 68 -15.87 5.85 12.68
CA ARG A 68 -16.73 5.70 11.50
C ARG A 68 -16.11 6.35 10.26
N HIS A 69 -15.48 7.51 10.39
CA HIS A 69 -14.75 8.12 9.27
C HIS A 69 -13.53 7.31 8.86
N ILE A 70 -12.73 6.83 9.81
CA ILE A 70 -11.56 6.00 9.51
C ILE A 70 -11.95 4.74 8.74
N ILE A 71 -12.96 3.98 9.20
CA ILE A 71 -13.36 2.74 8.52
C ILE A 71 -13.91 3.02 7.11
N ALA A 72 -14.65 4.11 6.92
CA ALA A 72 -15.14 4.50 5.61
C ALA A 72 -13.99 4.83 4.63
N GLN A 73 -12.99 5.60 5.09
CA GLN A 73 -11.82 5.93 4.27
C GLN A 73 -10.98 4.68 3.95
N LEU A 74 -10.77 3.79 4.93
CA LEU A 74 -10.04 2.55 4.70
C LEU A 74 -10.75 1.61 3.73
N ASN A 75 -12.08 1.50 3.80
CA ASN A 75 -12.86 0.71 2.84
C ASN A 75 -12.79 1.30 1.42
N SER A 76 -12.75 2.63 1.31
CA SER A 76 -12.53 3.29 0.01
C SER A 76 -11.15 2.95 -0.55
N VAL A 77 -10.09 3.04 0.26
CA VAL A 77 -8.72 2.68 -0.14
C VAL A 77 -8.64 1.20 -0.52
N GLU A 78 -9.23 0.31 0.27
CA GLU A 78 -9.29 -1.12 -0.02
C GLU A 78 -9.93 -1.37 -1.40
N SER A 79 -11.07 -0.73 -1.67
CA SER A 79 -11.80 -0.88 -2.94
C SER A 79 -10.94 -0.43 -4.12
N THR A 80 -10.29 0.73 -4.01
CA THR A 80 -9.39 1.24 -5.06
C THR A 80 -8.19 0.31 -5.29
N LEU A 81 -7.51 -0.13 -4.23
CA LEU A 81 -6.36 -1.03 -4.36
C LEU A 81 -6.77 -2.40 -4.91
N SER A 82 -7.97 -2.89 -4.58
CA SER A 82 -8.47 -4.16 -5.12
C SER A 82 -8.80 -4.10 -6.62
N LEU A 83 -9.02 -2.92 -7.19
CA LEU A 83 -9.20 -2.74 -8.65
C LEU A 83 -7.85 -2.74 -9.39
N LEU A 84 -6.77 -2.41 -8.69
CA LEU A 84 -5.41 -2.30 -9.25
C LEU A 84 -4.57 -3.56 -9.02
N ALA A 85 -5.05 -4.51 -8.19
CA ALA A 85 -4.36 -5.72 -7.76
C ALA A 85 -4.69 -6.94 -8.61
#